data_AF-A0A9P4H7R2-F1
#
_entry.id   AF-A0A9P4H7R2-F1
#
_cell.length_a   1.000
_cell.length_b   1.000
_cell.length_c   1.000
_cell.angle_alpha   90.00
_cell.angle_beta   90.00
_cell.angle_gamma   90.00
#
_symmetry.space_group_name_H-M   'P 1'
#
loop_
_entity.id
_entity.type
_entity.pdbx_description
1 polymer ?
#
loop_
_entity_poly.entity_id
_entity_poly.type
_entity_poly.pdbx_seq_one_letter_code
_entity_poly.pdbx_strand_id
1 'polypeptide(L)'
;MKPHHDQGRLHVPFAIKVIADPEPLDRLLDLDLGSRHITPKGRTEPPFQGENLVSVFIMFEGIRKKMICIPCFRYYQKNYSHPKCSCTLRKRFLERWLCIVCFIDEQVANAELSQQDITEEDGDVIERLCGCGTPITLEAGYMEICNWCRGHVQYEEDESDDDASANGADTSSTMDEDDDNFPPGHTNPEPDGIYYCHNKDGTLSVFYQGQRISGEPLGHSILAAQAIRDGKDMPCTCCACPHLPEREHEHHEGRGDQGRDEDEDDGEEGQDELQDNDNDR
;
A
#
# COMPACT_ATOMS: atom_id res chain seq x y z
N MET A 1 -25.35 9.11 -5.14
CA MET A 1 -24.19 9.12 -4.22
C MET A 1 -22.96 9.50 -5.02
N LYS A 2 -21.99 10.21 -4.43
CA LYS A 2 -20.70 10.44 -5.10
C LYS A 2 -19.87 9.15 -5.01
N PRO A 3 -19.18 8.71 -6.08
CA PRO A 3 -18.30 7.54 -6.04
C PRO A 3 -17.29 7.63 -4.88
N HIS A 4 -16.96 6.50 -4.24
CA HIS A 4 -16.04 6.50 -3.11
C HIS A 4 -14.61 6.93 -3.47
N HIS A 5 -14.16 6.71 -4.71
CA HIS A 5 -12.86 7.20 -5.18
C HIS A 5 -12.78 8.74 -5.21
N ASP A 6 -13.92 9.42 -5.42
CA ASP A 6 -13.99 10.90 -5.37
C ASP A 6 -13.96 11.44 -3.94
N GLN A 7 -13.95 10.57 -2.92
CA GLN A 7 -13.93 10.94 -1.51
C GLN A 7 -12.51 10.89 -0.92
N GLY A 8 -11.49 10.85 -1.77
CA GLY A 8 -10.09 10.80 -1.33
C GLY A 8 -9.74 9.48 -0.65
N ARG A 9 -10.26 8.35 -1.18
CA ARG A 9 -9.98 7.01 -0.68
C ARG A 9 -9.28 6.17 -1.75
N LEU A 10 -8.26 5.44 -1.34
CA LEU A 10 -7.58 4.46 -2.16
C LEU A 10 -8.31 3.11 -2.03
N HIS A 11 -8.79 2.62 -3.15
CA HIS A 11 -9.39 1.29 -3.27
C HIS A 11 -8.38 0.30 -3.85
N VAL A 12 -8.68 -0.99 -3.72
CA VAL A 12 -7.86 -2.04 -4.32
C VAL A 12 -7.86 -1.85 -5.83
N PRO A 13 -6.69 -1.75 -6.49
CA PRO A 13 -6.65 -1.73 -7.94
C PRO A 13 -7.38 -2.95 -8.51
N PHE A 14 -8.22 -2.75 -9.53
CA PHE A 14 -9.05 -3.81 -10.12
C PHE A 14 -8.25 -5.06 -10.55
N ALA A 15 -6.97 -4.90 -10.87
CA ALA A 15 -6.08 -5.98 -11.26
C ALA A 15 -5.71 -6.94 -10.11
N ILE A 16 -5.86 -6.52 -8.85
CA ILE A 16 -5.42 -7.31 -7.70
C ILE A 16 -6.62 -8.09 -7.14
N LYS A 17 -6.51 -9.42 -7.12
CA LYS A 17 -7.56 -10.34 -6.63
C LYS A 17 -7.59 -10.41 -5.09
N VAL A 18 -7.66 -9.25 -4.45
CA VAL A 18 -7.62 -9.14 -2.99
C VAL A 18 -8.76 -8.27 -2.51
N ILE A 19 -9.22 -8.54 -1.28
CA ILE A 19 -10.23 -7.73 -0.61
C ILE A 19 -9.49 -6.84 0.37
N ALA A 20 -9.77 -5.55 0.40
CA ALA A 20 -9.27 -4.67 1.44
C ALA A 20 -10.24 -3.52 1.65
N ASP A 21 -10.23 -2.98 2.87
CA ASP A 21 -11.03 -1.82 3.21
C ASP A 21 -10.41 -0.56 2.57
N PRO A 22 -11.22 0.37 2.03
CA PRO A 22 -10.71 1.57 1.39
C PRO A 22 -9.92 2.46 2.35
N GLU A 23 -8.71 2.84 1.96
CA GLU A 23 -7.80 3.63 2.78
C GLU A 23 -7.99 5.13 2.57
N PRO A 24 -8.25 5.94 3.62
CA PRO A 24 -8.31 7.40 3.48
C PRO A 24 -6.94 7.96 3.05
N LEU A 25 -6.88 8.62 1.90
CA LEU A 25 -5.64 9.16 1.36
C LEU A 25 -5.07 10.25 2.27
N ASP A 26 -5.91 11.11 2.84
CA ASP A 26 -5.46 12.15 3.78
C ASP A 26 -4.75 11.56 5.00
N ARG A 27 -5.22 10.42 5.52
CA ARG A 27 -4.54 9.72 6.63
C ARG A 27 -3.12 9.31 6.23
N LEU A 28 -2.97 8.68 5.08
CA LEU A 28 -1.67 8.23 4.58
C LEU A 28 -0.75 9.43 4.31
N LEU A 29 -1.30 10.49 3.72
CA LEU A 29 -0.56 11.69 3.37
C LEU A 29 -0.08 12.47 4.60
N ASP A 30 -0.89 12.54 5.66
CA ASP A 30 -0.62 13.33 6.87
C ASP A 30 -0.02 12.53 8.03
N LEU A 31 0.19 11.23 7.87
CA LEU A 31 0.85 10.41 8.88
C LEU A 31 2.26 10.94 9.18
N ASP A 32 2.56 11.15 10.47
CA ASP A 32 3.91 11.51 10.90
C ASP A 32 4.83 10.29 10.80
N LEU A 33 5.61 10.25 9.72
CA LEU A 33 6.54 9.17 9.44
C LEU A 33 7.74 9.19 10.42
N GLY A 34 7.91 10.23 11.23
CA GLY A 34 8.92 10.26 12.27
C GLY A 34 8.55 9.48 13.53
N SER A 35 7.26 9.16 13.72
CA SER A 35 6.73 8.49 14.90
C SER A 35 5.95 7.23 14.63
N ARG A 36 5.51 6.98 13.39
CA ARG A 36 4.64 5.84 13.05
C ARG A 36 5.05 5.18 11.75
N HIS A 37 4.83 3.87 11.70
CA HIS A 37 4.86 3.09 10.46
C HIS A 37 3.56 3.26 9.70
N ILE A 38 3.63 3.15 8.37
CA ILE A 38 2.43 3.08 7.55
C ILE A 38 1.83 1.70 7.69
N THR A 39 0.73 1.62 8.43
CA THR A 39 -0.10 0.43 8.54
C THR A 39 -1.47 0.68 7.89
N PRO A 40 -2.10 -0.36 7.30
CA PRO A 40 -3.50 -0.26 6.90
C PRO A 40 -4.39 -0.09 8.14
N LYS A 41 -5.44 0.71 8.04
CA LYS A 41 -6.42 0.95 9.11
C LYS A 41 -7.54 -0.10 9.12
N GLY A 42 -7.72 -0.81 8.01
CA GLY A 42 -8.76 -1.83 7.84
C GLY A 42 -8.33 -3.24 8.23
N ARG A 43 -9.15 -4.20 7.83
CA ARG A 43 -8.89 -5.63 8.00
C ARG A 43 -7.66 -6.07 7.21
N THR A 44 -6.76 -6.77 7.88
CA THR A 44 -5.54 -7.36 7.32
C THR A 44 -5.52 -8.88 7.38
N GLU A 45 -6.42 -9.49 8.14
CA GLU A 45 -6.52 -10.94 8.25
C GLU A 45 -7.20 -11.55 7.01
N PRO A 46 -6.76 -12.75 6.55
CA PRO A 46 -7.39 -13.43 5.43
C PRO A 46 -8.92 -13.55 5.58
N PRO A 47 -9.70 -13.27 4.51
CA PRO A 47 -9.27 -13.05 3.12
C PRO A 47 -8.88 -11.61 2.79
N PHE A 48 -8.86 -10.70 3.78
CA PHE A 48 -8.48 -9.30 3.57
C PHE A 48 -6.97 -9.16 3.48
N GLN A 49 -6.49 -8.25 2.63
CA GLN A 49 -5.07 -7.97 2.42
C GLN A 49 -4.83 -6.46 2.32
N GLY A 50 -5.20 -5.73 3.37
CA GLY A 50 -5.03 -4.28 3.45
C GLY A 50 -3.59 -3.80 3.19
N GLU A 51 -2.59 -4.62 3.49
CA GLU A 51 -1.18 -4.31 3.24
C GLU A 51 -0.87 -4.03 1.77
N ASN A 52 -1.56 -4.70 0.83
CA ASN A 52 -1.35 -4.47 -0.60
C ASN A 52 -1.73 -3.04 -1.01
N LEU A 53 -2.72 -2.42 -0.35
CA LEU A 53 -3.12 -1.04 -0.61
C LEU A 53 -2.05 -0.04 -0.22
N VAL A 54 -1.34 -0.33 0.87
CA VAL A 54 -0.36 0.59 1.45
C VAL A 54 1.08 0.25 1.09
N SER A 55 1.33 -0.90 0.45
CA SER A 55 2.65 -1.43 0.08
C SER A 55 3.57 -0.41 -0.60
N VAL A 56 3.08 0.34 -1.58
CA VAL A 56 3.87 1.37 -2.28
C VAL A 56 4.28 2.51 -1.33
N PHE A 57 3.42 2.86 -0.36
CA PHE A 57 3.74 3.87 0.63
C PHE A 57 4.73 3.35 1.67
N ILE A 58 4.61 2.09 2.07
CA ILE A 58 5.60 1.41 2.93
C ILE A 58 6.97 1.41 2.25
N MET A 59 7.03 1.15 0.94
CA MET A 59 8.27 1.23 0.18
C MET A 59 8.89 2.65 0.25
N PHE A 60 8.10 3.70 0.01
CA PHE A 60 8.58 5.08 0.17
C PHE A 60 9.00 5.42 1.60
N GLU A 61 8.31 4.87 2.60
CA GLU A 61 8.66 4.99 4.00
C GLU A 61 10.01 4.32 4.31
N GLY A 62 10.30 3.17 3.69
CA GLY A 62 11.57 2.44 3.83
C GLY A 62 12.74 3.18 3.20
N ILE A 63 12.60 3.60 1.93
CA ILE A 63 13.68 4.24 1.16
C ILE A 63 14.22 5.51 1.84
N ARG A 64 13.38 6.23 2.60
CA ARG A 64 13.81 7.45 3.29
C ARG A 64 14.57 7.20 4.59
N LYS A 65 14.65 5.97 5.11
CA LYS A 65 15.27 5.69 6.41
C LYS A 65 16.71 5.28 6.20
N LYS A 66 17.63 6.04 6.78
CA LYS A 66 19.03 5.64 6.90
C LYS A 66 19.24 4.99 8.25
N MET A 67 19.57 3.71 8.26
CA MET A 67 19.98 3.00 9.46
C MET A 67 21.43 3.34 9.78
N ILE A 68 21.71 3.66 11.04
CA ILE A 68 23.07 3.94 11.49
C ILE A 68 23.36 3.26 12.83
N CYS A 69 24.61 2.84 13.00
CA CYS A 69 25.04 2.23 14.25
C CYS A 69 25.03 3.26 15.40
N ILE A 70 24.83 2.77 16.62
CA ILE A 70 24.73 3.61 17.83
C ILE A 70 25.92 4.58 18.00
N PRO A 71 27.20 4.17 17.79
CA PRO A 71 28.33 5.10 17.85
C PRO A 71 28.22 6.27 16.85
N CYS A 72 27.85 5.98 15.60
CA CYS A 72 27.64 7.00 14.58
C CYS A 72 26.46 7.91 14.94
N PHE A 73 25.39 7.36 15.52
CA PHE A 73 24.25 8.17 15.98
C PHE A 73 24.60 9.10 17.12
N ARG A 74 25.39 8.65 18.11
CA ARG A 74 25.89 9.52 19.19
C ARG A 74 26.77 10.64 18.65
N TYR A 75 27.66 10.32 17.70
CA TYR A 75 28.45 11.34 17.01
C TYR A 75 27.55 12.33 16.28
N TYR A 76 26.54 11.83 15.56
CA TYR A 76 25.57 12.63 14.84
C TYR A 76 24.80 13.58 15.78
N GLN A 77 24.23 13.08 16.87
CA GLN A 77 23.52 13.90 17.88
C GLN A 77 24.40 14.98 18.51
N LYS A 78 25.69 14.71 18.72
CA LYS A 78 26.61 15.68 19.32
C LYS A 78 26.91 16.84 18.37
N ASN A 79 27.05 16.55 17.08
CA ASN A 79 27.48 17.55 16.09
C ASN A 79 26.32 18.30 15.45
N TYR A 80 25.10 17.77 15.55
CA TYR A 80 23.95 18.36 14.90
C TYR A 80 22.72 18.41 15.81
N SER A 81 22.09 19.58 15.89
CA SER A 81 20.80 19.74 16.58
C SER A 81 19.67 19.25 15.67
N HIS A 82 19.43 17.94 15.66
CA HIS A 82 18.33 17.38 14.87
C HIS A 82 17.13 17.04 15.75
N PRO A 83 15.98 17.69 15.52
CA PRO A 83 14.74 17.32 16.20
C PRO A 83 14.27 15.94 15.76
N LYS A 84 13.26 15.41 16.48
CA LYS A 84 12.45 14.28 16.01
C LYS A 84 11.95 14.61 14.58
N CYS A 85 12.00 13.62 13.70
CA CYS A 85 11.45 13.74 12.36
C CYS A 85 9.95 14.04 12.47
N SER A 86 9.44 14.92 11.60
CA SER A 86 8.01 15.27 11.47
C SER A 86 7.57 15.33 10.00
N CYS A 87 8.27 14.56 9.15
CA CYS A 87 7.97 14.47 7.73
C CYS A 87 6.68 13.67 7.54
N THR A 88 5.86 14.14 6.60
CA THR A 88 4.68 13.43 6.11
C THR A 88 4.83 13.23 4.60
N LEU A 89 4.05 12.32 4.01
CA LEU A 89 4.03 12.14 2.56
C LEU A 89 3.47 13.39 1.86
N ARG A 90 2.51 14.10 2.47
CA ARG A 90 1.98 15.37 1.95
C ARG A 90 3.07 16.42 1.83
N LYS A 91 3.81 16.68 2.92
CA LYS A 91 4.94 17.62 2.93
C LYS A 91 5.97 17.24 1.88
N ARG A 92 6.16 15.94 1.68
CA ARG A 92 7.17 15.42 0.77
C ARG A 92 6.82 15.60 -0.70
N PHE A 93 5.63 15.18 -1.10
CA PHE A 93 5.27 15.01 -2.51
C PHE A 93 4.29 16.07 -3.02
N LEU A 94 3.50 16.71 -2.15
CA LEU A 94 2.45 17.64 -2.57
C LEU A 94 2.77 19.10 -2.24
N GLU A 95 3.40 19.36 -1.10
CA GLU A 95 3.67 20.74 -0.64
C GLU A 95 5.05 21.25 -1.05
N ARG A 96 5.96 20.34 -1.44
CA ARG A 96 7.34 20.66 -1.78
C ARG A 96 7.53 20.62 -3.29
N TRP A 97 7.89 21.78 -3.84
CA TRP A 97 8.33 21.90 -5.23
C TRP A 97 9.85 21.88 -5.28
N LEU A 98 10.41 20.97 -6.07
CA LEU A 98 11.85 20.89 -6.32
C LEU A 98 12.16 21.34 -7.74
N CYS A 99 13.29 22.01 -7.92
CA CYS A 99 13.87 22.11 -9.25
C CYS A 99 14.38 20.72 -9.68
N ILE A 100 14.55 20.53 -10.99
CA ILE A 100 14.98 19.25 -11.57
C ILE A 100 16.31 18.77 -10.96
N VAL A 101 17.27 19.67 -10.74
CA VAL A 101 18.57 19.32 -10.14
C VAL A 101 18.40 18.76 -8.73
N CYS A 102 17.66 19.45 -7.86
CA CYS A 102 17.41 18.97 -6.50
C CYS A 102 16.60 17.67 -6.46
N PHE A 103 15.72 17.44 -7.44
CA PHE A 103 15.02 16.16 -7.58
C PHE A 103 16.00 15.04 -7.95
N ILE A 104 16.89 15.26 -8.93
CA ILE A 104 17.90 14.27 -9.33
C ILE A 104 18.84 13.94 -8.17
N ASP A 105 19.40 14.95 -7.50
CA ASP A 105 20.31 14.75 -6.36
C ASP A 105 19.66 13.91 -5.26
N GLU A 106 18.36 14.14 -5.03
CA GLU A 106 17.57 13.38 -4.10
C GLU A 106 17.33 11.93 -4.55
N GLN A 107 17.06 11.70 -5.84
CA GLN A 107 16.92 10.35 -6.37
C GLN A 107 18.23 9.56 -6.24
N VAL A 108 19.37 10.20 -6.51
CA VAL A 108 20.70 9.61 -6.29
C VAL A 108 20.89 9.25 -4.83
N ALA A 109 20.61 10.18 -3.90
CA ALA A 109 20.73 9.92 -2.48
C ALA A 109 19.78 8.82 -1.97
N ASN A 110 18.61 8.65 -2.58
CA ASN A 110 17.69 7.55 -2.27
C ASN A 110 18.23 6.21 -2.83
N ALA A 111 18.76 6.20 -4.06
CA ALA A 111 19.34 5.02 -4.66
C ALA A 111 20.57 4.50 -3.90
N GLU A 112 21.43 5.40 -3.43
CA GLU A 112 22.59 5.06 -2.58
C GLU A 112 22.18 4.42 -1.25
N LEU A 113 21.01 4.75 -0.70
CA LEU A 113 20.49 4.09 0.50
C LEU A 113 19.99 2.68 0.18
N SER A 114 19.30 2.49 -0.95
CA SER A 114 18.85 1.16 -1.38
C SER A 114 20.02 0.20 -1.65
N GLN A 115 21.19 0.71 -2.02
CA GLN A 115 22.41 -0.10 -2.21
C GLN A 115 23.10 -0.53 -0.90
N GLN A 116 22.69 0.00 0.26
CA GLN A 116 23.25 -0.43 1.57
C GLN A 116 22.67 -1.74 2.07
N ASP A 117 21.66 -2.28 1.37
CA ASP A 117 21.05 -3.56 1.65
C ASP A 117 21.86 -4.66 0.95
N ILE A 118 22.47 -5.55 1.73
CA ILE A 118 23.09 -6.77 1.20
C ILE A 118 21.98 -7.82 1.12
N THR A 119 21.53 -8.10 -0.10
CA THR A 119 20.57 -9.17 -0.39
C THR A 119 21.31 -10.47 -0.70
N GLU A 120 20.86 -11.57 -0.11
CA GLU A 120 21.24 -12.95 -0.46
C GLU A 120 20.70 -13.32 -1.86
N GLU A 121 21.18 -14.42 -2.45
CA GLU A 121 20.71 -14.90 -3.77
C GLU A 121 19.21 -15.20 -3.78
N ASP A 122 18.63 -15.53 -2.62
CA ASP A 122 17.20 -15.80 -2.44
C ASP A 122 16.35 -14.53 -2.29
N GLY A 123 16.97 -13.34 -2.28
CA GLY A 123 16.29 -12.05 -2.18
C GLY A 123 16.05 -11.55 -0.75
N ASP A 124 16.44 -12.32 0.26
CA ASP A 124 16.37 -11.91 1.66
C ASP A 124 17.51 -10.95 2.00
N VAL A 125 17.20 -9.85 2.70
CA VAL A 125 18.21 -8.88 3.18
C VAL A 125 18.90 -9.48 4.40
N ILE A 126 20.16 -9.92 4.22
CA ILE A 126 20.96 -10.57 5.26
C ILE A 126 21.49 -9.53 6.24
N GLU A 127 22.08 -8.45 5.69
CA GLU A 127 22.84 -7.48 6.47
C GLU A 127 22.73 -6.08 5.86
N ARG A 128 22.62 -5.06 6.71
CA ARG A 128 22.71 -3.65 6.32
C ARG A 128 23.99 -3.06 6.85
N LEU A 129 24.67 -2.22 6.08
CA LEU A 129 25.88 -1.54 6.55
C LEU A 129 25.58 -0.11 6.98
N CYS A 130 26.07 0.29 8.15
CA CYS A 130 26.13 1.70 8.52
C CYS A 130 27.07 2.44 7.54
N GLY A 131 26.91 3.76 7.39
CA GLY A 131 27.83 4.58 6.58
C GLY A 131 29.30 4.58 7.03
N CYS A 132 29.61 4.07 8.23
CA CYS A 132 30.98 3.81 8.68
C CYS A 132 31.52 2.42 8.31
N GLY A 133 30.74 1.60 7.59
CA GLY A 133 31.05 0.22 7.23
C GLY A 133 30.75 -0.82 8.31
N THR A 134 30.23 -0.42 9.48
CA THR A 134 29.86 -1.39 10.53
C THR A 134 28.55 -2.09 10.17
N PRO A 135 28.49 -3.43 10.21
CA PRO A 135 27.25 -4.16 9.99
C PRO A 135 26.22 -3.83 11.08
N ILE A 136 24.98 -3.67 10.63
CA ILE A 136 23.80 -3.44 11.47
C ILE A 136 23.08 -4.78 11.58
N THR A 137 23.18 -5.38 12.76
CA THR A 137 22.43 -6.58 13.11
C THR A 137 21.32 -6.23 14.09
N LEU A 138 20.27 -7.05 14.14
CA LEU A 138 19.17 -6.88 15.10
C LEU A 138 19.67 -6.90 16.55
N GLU A 139 20.71 -7.68 16.85
CA GLU A 139 21.30 -7.79 18.19
C GLU A 139 22.12 -6.56 18.61
N ALA A 140 22.87 -5.96 17.67
CA ALA A 140 23.71 -4.80 17.97
C ALA A 140 22.90 -3.51 18.15
N GLY A 141 21.66 -3.51 17.67
CA GLY A 141 20.78 -2.35 17.65
C GLY A 141 21.23 -1.28 16.64
N TYR A 142 20.28 -0.48 16.19
CA TYR A 142 20.52 0.63 15.29
C TYR A 142 19.57 1.78 15.58
N MET A 143 19.88 2.93 14.98
CA MET A 143 19.03 4.11 15.02
C MET A 143 18.69 4.50 13.59
N GLU A 144 17.51 5.09 13.40
CA GLU A 144 17.04 5.52 12.09
C GLU A 144 17.05 7.04 11.96
N ILE A 145 17.57 7.54 10.85
CA ILE A 145 17.53 8.95 10.50
C ILE A 145 16.74 9.11 9.20
N CYS A 146 15.86 10.10 9.17
CA CYS A 146 15.15 10.47 7.96
C CYS A 146 16.11 11.13 6.95
N ASN A 147 16.27 10.54 5.77
CA ASN A 147 17.10 11.07 4.69
C ASN A 147 16.61 12.45 4.21
N TRP A 148 15.31 12.72 4.34
CA TRP A 148 14.69 13.94 3.82
C TRP A 148 14.94 15.18 4.70
N CYS A 149 14.74 15.05 6.01
CA CYS A 149 14.89 16.17 6.95
C CYS A 149 16.08 16.03 7.91
N ARG A 150 16.80 14.90 7.86
CA ARG A 150 17.93 14.60 8.75
C ARG A 150 17.51 14.45 10.23
N GLY A 151 16.21 14.38 10.52
CA GLY A 151 15.65 14.17 11.86
C GLY A 151 15.70 12.70 12.29
N HIS A 152 15.72 12.48 13.61
CA HIS A 152 15.67 11.14 14.21
C HIS A 152 14.27 10.54 14.07
N VAL A 153 14.18 9.31 13.58
CA VAL A 153 12.91 8.56 13.51
C VAL A 153 12.81 7.70 14.77
N GLN A 154 11.73 7.87 15.52
CA GLN A 154 11.50 7.17 16.78
C GLN A 154 10.04 6.77 16.82
N TYR A 155 9.78 5.48 16.59
CA TYR A 155 8.44 4.94 16.71
C TYR A 155 7.98 5.01 18.16
N GLU A 156 6.76 5.46 18.33
CA GLU A 156 6.03 5.17 19.57
C GLU A 156 5.82 3.65 19.54
N GLU A 157 6.25 2.96 20.61
CA GLU A 157 5.77 1.60 20.83
C GLU A 157 4.26 1.72 20.83
N ASP A 158 3.60 1.12 19.83
CA ASP A 158 2.15 1.05 19.81
C ASP A 158 1.80 0.44 21.17
N GLU A 159 1.26 1.26 22.07
CA GLU A 159 0.65 0.80 23.31
C GLU A 159 -0.49 -0.08 22.82
N SER A 160 -0.17 -1.35 22.59
CA SER A 160 -1.13 -2.28 22.05
C SER A 160 -2.31 -2.23 22.99
N ASP A 161 -3.50 -1.99 22.44
CA ASP A 161 -4.77 -1.92 23.17
C ASP A 161 -5.13 -3.30 23.81
N ASP A 162 -4.13 -4.14 24.09
CA ASP A 162 -4.20 -5.45 24.72
C ASP A 162 -4.63 -5.38 26.20
N ASP A 163 -4.81 -4.19 26.77
CA ASP A 163 -5.40 -4.01 28.10
C ASP A 163 -6.94 -4.23 28.13
N ALA A 164 -7.52 -4.74 27.05
CA ALA A 164 -8.94 -5.06 26.93
C ALA A 164 -9.33 -6.52 27.25
N SER A 165 -8.51 -7.35 27.91
CA SER A 165 -8.94 -8.71 28.29
C SER A 165 -8.22 -9.35 29.47
N ALA A 166 -8.59 -8.97 30.69
CA ALA A 166 -8.47 -9.85 31.85
C ALA A 166 -9.44 -9.54 33.00
N ASN A 167 -10.68 -9.16 32.73
CA ASN A 167 -11.74 -9.25 33.75
C ASN A 167 -13.13 -9.44 33.12
N GLY A 168 -13.50 -10.70 32.94
CA GLY A 168 -14.82 -11.23 33.29
C GLY A 168 -16.04 -10.77 32.47
N ALA A 169 -16.47 -11.67 31.59
CA ALA A 169 -17.87 -11.99 31.31
C ALA A 169 -18.82 -10.83 31.00
N ASP A 170 -18.90 -10.46 29.72
CA ASP A 170 -20.11 -10.71 28.91
C ASP A 170 -19.73 -10.48 27.45
N THR A 171 -20.07 -11.41 26.57
CA THR A 171 -19.96 -11.26 25.12
C THR A 171 -21.02 -10.27 24.65
N SER A 172 -20.85 -9.00 25.02
CA SER A 172 -21.60 -7.89 24.45
C SER A 172 -20.90 -7.51 23.16
N SER A 173 -21.46 -8.02 22.06
CA SER A 173 -21.24 -7.52 20.70
C SER A 173 -20.95 -6.02 20.70
N THR A 174 -19.72 -5.63 20.38
CA THR A 174 -19.44 -4.31 19.81
C THR A 174 -20.11 -4.29 18.45
N MET A 175 -21.43 -4.11 18.46
CA MET A 175 -22.19 -3.74 17.29
C MET A 175 -21.65 -2.38 16.89
N ASP A 176 -20.92 -2.36 15.79
CA ASP A 176 -20.52 -1.14 15.09
C ASP A 176 -21.70 -0.17 15.11
N GLU A 177 -21.47 1.09 15.51
CA GLU A 177 -22.49 2.14 15.54
C GLU A 177 -23.11 2.43 14.14
N ASP A 178 -22.65 1.73 13.10
CA ASP A 178 -23.25 1.68 11.77
C ASP A 178 -24.47 0.73 11.66
N ASP A 179 -24.85 0.00 12.73
CA ASP A 179 -25.97 -0.95 12.73
C ASP A 179 -27.36 -0.27 12.80
N ASP A 180 -27.42 1.02 13.15
CA ASP A 180 -28.65 1.81 13.09
C ASP A 180 -29.22 1.96 11.67
N ASN A 181 -28.42 1.61 10.67
CA ASN A 181 -28.80 1.70 9.26
C ASN A 181 -29.64 0.49 8.78
N PHE A 182 -29.87 -0.53 9.62
CA PHE A 182 -30.67 -1.69 9.24
C PHE A 182 -32.18 -1.46 9.44
N PRO A 183 -33.04 -1.93 8.51
CA PRO A 183 -34.45 -2.00 8.76
C PRO A 183 -34.74 -3.00 9.88
N PRO A 184 -35.54 -2.63 10.90
CA PRO A 184 -35.90 -3.54 11.98
C PRO A 184 -36.68 -4.75 11.43
N GLY A 185 -36.22 -5.97 11.72
CA GLY A 185 -36.95 -7.20 11.40
C GLY A 185 -36.24 -8.23 10.52
N HIS A 186 -34.98 -8.02 10.11
CA HIS A 186 -34.20 -9.08 9.44
C HIS A 186 -33.61 -10.05 10.47
N THR A 187 -34.45 -10.95 11.00
CA THR A 187 -34.06 -11.96 11.98
C THR A 187 -33.60 -13.24 11.31
N ASN A 188 -32.34 -13.63 11.56
CA ASN A 188 -31.70 -14.91 11.25
C ASN A 188 -31.75 -15.37 9.78
N PRO A 189 -30.78 -14.96 8.94
CA PRO A 189 -30.50 -15.67 7.71
C PRO A 189 -30.26 -17.17 7.97
N GLU A 190 -30.82 -18.07 7.15
CA GLU A 190 -30.48 -19.49 7.21
C GLU A 190 -28.97 -19.66 6.98
N PRO A 191 -28.31 -20.58 7.71
CA PRO A 191 -26.85 -20.67 7.78
C PRO A 191 -26.14 -20.93 6.45
N ASP A 192 -26.85 -21.37 5.40
CA ASP A 192 -26.27 -21.71 4.09
C ASP A 192 -26.71 -20.77 2.95
N GLY A 193 -27.38 -19.66 3.27
CA GLY A 193 -27.89 -18.72 2.27
C GLY A 193 -27.04 -17.46 2.07
N ILE A 194 -27.10 -16.90 0.86
CA ILE A 194 -26.69 -15.51 0.59
C ILE A 194 -27.93 -14.63 0.78
N TYR A 195 -27.83 -13.62 1.63
CA TYR A 195 -28.92 -12.67 1.89
C TYR A 195 -28.48 -11.27 1.53
N TYR A 196 -29.44 -10.45 1.14
CA TYR A 196 -29.22 -9.04 0.93
C TYR A 196 -30.29 -8.25 1.66
N CYS A 197 -29.91 -7.11 2.24
CA CYS A 197 -30.86 -6.14 2.76
C CYS A 197 -30.49 -4.74 2.25
N HIS A 198 -31.53 -3.96 1.99
CA HIS A 198 -31.38 -2.54 1.71
C HIS A 198 -31.29 -1.80 3.05
N ASN A 199 -30.20 -1.08 3.24
CA ASN A 199 -30.00 -0.23 4.40
C ASN A 199 -30.86 1.05 4.27
N LYS A 200 -31.10 1.76 5.37
CA LYS A 200 -31.94 2.99 5.40
C LYS A 200 -31.37 4.11 4.54
N ASP A 201 -30.04 4.16 4.38
CA ASP A 201 -29.34 5.10 3.51
C ASP A 201 -29.39 4.73 2.01
N GLY A 202 -30.03 3.61 1.65
CA GLY A 202 -30.15 3.12 0.28
C GLY A 202 -28.98 2.27 -0.21
N THR A 203 -27.97 2.00 0.62
CA THR A 203 -26.90 1.03 0.31
C THR A 203 -27.40 -0.41 0.48
N LEU A 204 -26.66 -1.39 -0.04
CA LEU A 204 -27.00 -2.81 0.10
C LEU A 204 -25.96 -3.52 0.98
N SER A 205 -26.41 -4.20 2.02
CA SER A 205 -25.57 -5.14 2.78
C SER A 205 -25.83 -6.55 2.27
N VAL A 206 -24.76 -7.33 2.05
CA VAL A 206 -24.84 -8.75 1.69
C VAL A 206 -24.38 -9.58 2.89
N PHE A 207 -25.02 -10.71 3.14
CA PHE A 207 -24.65 -11.65 4.18
C PHE A 207 -24.38 -13.02 3.56
N TYR A 208 -23.38 -13.71 4.08
CA TYR A 208 -23.07 -15.09 3.75
C TYR A 208 -22.80 -15.83 5.06
N GLN A 209 -23.51 -16.95 5.28
CA GLN A 209 -23.38 -17.74 6.51
C GLN A 209 -23.57 -16.91 7.80
N GLY A 210 -24.51 -15.97 7.77
CA GLY A 210 -24.79 -15.07 8.89
C GLY A 210 -23.75 -13.97 9.12
N GLN A 211 -22.64 -13.95 8.38
CA GLN A 211 -21.66 -12.87 8.44
C GLN A 211 -21.96 -11.81 7.40
N ARG A 212 -21.91 -10.54 7.82
CA ARG A 212 -22.02 -9.39 6.93
C ARG A 212 -20.77 -9.30 6.07
N ILE A 213 -20.98 -9.32 4.76
CA ILE A 213 -19.95 -9.01 3.77
C ILE A 213 -20.04 -7.51 3.49
N SER A 214 -19.04 -6.77 3.97
CA SER A 214 -18.88 -5.34 3.75
C SER A 214 -17.82 -5.08 2.67
N GLY A 215 -18.18 -4.29 1.66
CA GLY A 215 -17.31 -3.89 0.56
C GLY A 215 -18.09 -3.78 -0.75
N GLU A 216 -18.15 -2.57 -1.32
CA GLU A 216 -18.84 -2.28 -2.59
C GLU A 216 -18.51 -3.30 -3.70
N PRO A 217 -17.23 -3.69 -3.94
CA PRO A 217 -16.90 -4.61 -5.02
C PRO A 217 -17.37 -6.05 -4.79
N LEU A 218 -17.31 -6.52 -3.55
CA LEU A 218 -17.71 -7.89 -3.21
C LEU A 218 -19.24 -8.01 -3.17
N GLY A 219 -19.93 -7.01 -2.60
CA GLY A 219 -21.37 -6.87 -2.72
C GLY A 219 -21.82 -6.83 -4.18
N HIS A 220 -21.16 -6.02 -5.01
CA HIS A 220 -21.45 -5.97 -6.45
C HIS A 220 -21.16 -7.28 -7.18
N SER A 221 -20.07 -7.98 -6.87
CA SER A 221 -19.74 -9.27 -7.49
C SER A 221 -20.77 -10.34 -7.15
N ILE A 222 -21.24 -10.35 -5.89
CA ILE A 222 -22.30 -11.27 -5.44
C ILE A 222 -23.63 -10.93 -6.13
N LEU A 223 -23.97 -9.64 -6.24
CA LEU A 223 -25.18 -9.20 -6.95
C LEU A 223 -25.12 -9.49 -8.45
N ALA A 224 -23.99 -9.27 -9.09
CA ALA A 224 -23.77 -9.57 -10.49
C ALA A 224 -23.91 -11.08 -10.74
N ALA A 225 -23.26 -11.91 -9.93
CA ALA A 225 -23.39 -13.37 -9.99
C ALA A 225 -24.85 -13.83 -9.79
N GLN A 226 -25.60 -13.19 -8.88
CA GLN A 226 -27.01 -13.51 -8.68
C GLN A 226 -27.90 -13.07 -9.85
N ALA A 227 -27.70 -11.86 -10.37
CA ALA A 227 -28.48 -11.35 -11.49
C ALA A 227 -28.28 -12.19 -12.76
N ILE A 228 -27.05 -12.65 -13.02
CA ILE A 228 -26.74 -13.60 -14.10
C ILE A 228 -27.53 -14.91 -13.91
N ARG A 229 -27.57 -15.46 -12.68
CA ARG A 229 -28.38 -16.66 -12.37
C ARG A 229 -29.87 -16.45 -12.58
N ASP A 230 -30.38 -15.26 -12.31
CA ASP A 230 -31.78 -14.88 -12.48
C ASP A 230 -32.14 -14.52 -13.94
N GLY A 231 -31.17 -14.52 -14.86
CA GLY A 231 -31.37 -14.08 -16.25
C GLY A 231 -31.65 -12.58 -16.37
N LYS A 232 -31.16 -11.77 -15.43
CA LYS A 232 -31.28 -10.31 -15.44
C LYS A 232 -29.97 -9.68 -15.92
N ASP A 233 -30.06 -8.75 -16.86
CA ASP A 233 -28.91 -7.93 -17.26
C ASP A 233 -28.58 -6.94 -16.14
N MET A 234 -27.31 -6.89 -15.73
CA MET A 234 -26.82 -5.88 -14.80
C MET A 234 -26.18 -4.72 -15.58
N PRO A 235 -26.40 -3.47 -15.15
CA PRO A 235 -25.65 -2.34 -15.68
C PRO A 235 -24.17 -2.44 -15.29
N CYS A 236 -23.26 -1.93 -16.14
CA CYS A 236 -21.83 -1.89 -15.82
C CYS A 236 -21.60 -1.24 -14.47
N THR A 237 -20.79 -1.88 -13.62
CA THR A 237 -20.35 -1.33 -12.33
C THR A 237 -19.32 -0.21 -12.47
N CYS A 238 -18.73 -0.08 -13.66
CA CYS A 238 -17.69 0.88 -13.98
C CYS A 238 -18.19 2.32 -14.21
N CYS A 239 -19.41 2.47 -14.73
CA CYS A 239 -19.96 3.77 -15.13
C CYS A 239 -21.50 3.70 -15.18
N ALA A 240 -22.17 4.84 -14.91
CA ALA A 240 -23.62 5.00 -15.12
C ALA A 240 -23.96 5.07 -16.63
N CYS A 241 -23.57 4.06 -17.38
CA CYS A 241 -23.70 3.96 -18.82
C CYS A 241 -25.08 3.36 -19.15
N PRO A 242 -26.00 4.10 -19.82
CA PRO A 242 -27.40 3.70 -19.83
C PRO A 242 -27.74 2.40 -20.57
N HIS A 243 -26.99 1.96 -21.60
CA HIS A 243 -27.53 0.93 -22.51
C HIS A 243 -26.49 0.18 -23.36
N LEU A 244 -25.44 -0.42 -22.80
CA LEU A 244 -24.65 -1.39 -23.58
C LEU A 244 -24.53 -2.74 -22.86
N PRO A 245 -24.90 -3.86 -23.52
CA PRO A 245 -24.66 -5.19 -22.98
C PRO A 245 -23.15 -5.41 -22.82
N GLU A 246 -22.76 -6.07 -21.71
CA GLU A 246 -21.37 -6.25 -21.24
C GLU A 246 -20.35 -6.74 -22.30
N ARG A 247 -20.81 -7.30 -23.42
CA ARG A 247 -19.92 -7.78 -24.49
C ARG A 247 -19.21 -6.70 -25.30
N GLU A 248 -19.59 -5.43 -25.18
CA GLU A 248 -18.90 -4.33 -25.90
C GLU A 248 -18.12 -3.39 -24.97
N HIS A 249 -18.03 -3.72 -23.67
CA HIS A 249 -17.15 -3.03 -22.73
C HIS A 249 -15.74 -3.64 -22.72
N GLU A 250 -15.13 -3.76 -23.90
CA GLU A 250 -13.67 -3.77 -23.96
C GLU A 250 -13.22 -2.35 -23.60
N HIS A 251 -12.87 -2.14 -22.33
CA HIS A 251 -12.02 -1.02 -21.98
C HIS A 251 -10.81 -1.13 -22.91
N HIS A 252 -10.64 -0.13 -23.78
CA HIS A 252 -9.54 0.00 -24.70
C HIS A 252 -8.20 -0.01 -23.93
N GLU A 253 -7.77 -1.16 -23.44
CA GLU A 253 -6.38 -1.46 -23.21
C GLU A 253 -5.76 -1.49 -24.59
N GLY A 254 -5.20 -0.36 -25.00
CA GLY A 254 -4.29 -0.24 -26.12
C GLY A 254 -4.70 -1.01 -27.37
N ARG A 255 -5.42 -0.34 -28.27
CA ARG A 255 -4.98 -0.44 -29.67
C ARG A 255 -3.59 0.18 -29.70
N GLY A 256 -2.61 -0.65 -29.35
CA GLY A 256 -1.22 -0.44 -29.68
C GLY A 256 -1.19 -0.06 -31.14
N ASP A 257 -0.68 1.14 -31.35
CA ASP A 257 0.01 1.53 -32.55
C ASP A 257 0.62 0.28 -33.19
N GLN A 258 0.05 -0.15 -34.31
CA GLN A 258 0.68 -1.13 -35.20
C GLN A 258 1.81 -0.38 -35.90
N GLY A 259 2.83 -0.06 -35.09
CA GLY A 259 4.15 0.36 -35.51
C GLY A 259 4.70 -0.75 -36.39
N ARG A 260 4.79 -0.38 -37.64
CA ARG A 260 5.20 -1.17 -38.79
C ARG A 260 6.72 -1.26 -38.76
N ASP A 261 7.26 -2.31 -38.15
CA ASP A 261 8.67 -2.65 -38.33
C ASP A 261 8.77 -3.67 -39.47
N GLU A 262 8.74 -3.10 -40.68
CA GLU A 262 9.30 -3.71 -41.88
C GLU A 262 10.82 -3.82 -41.67
N ASP A 263 11.32 -5.06 -41.68
CA ASP A 263 12.54 -5.56 -42.33
C ASP A 263 13.88 -4.78 -42.24
N GLU A 264 14.96 -5.56 -42.36
CA GLU A 264 16.37 -5.17 -42.58
C GLU A 264 17.16 -4.91 -41.26
N ASP A 265 18.33 -5.46 -41.01
CA ASP A 265 19.36 -6.00 -41.89
C ASP A 265 20.37 -6.82 -41.06
N ASP A 266 20.98 -7.79 -41.74
CA ASP A 266 22.11 -8.59 -41.30
C ASP A 266 23.33 -7.69 -41.00
N GLY A 267 24.11 -7.99 -39.95
CA GLY A 267 25.25 -7.12 -39.62
C GLY A 267 26.23 -7.61 -38.56
N GLU A 268 27.01 -8.61 -38.94
CA GLU A 268 28.42 -8.84 -38.58
C GLU A 268 28.86 -9.02 -37.10
N GLU A 269 29.37 -10.22 -36.88
CA GLU A 269 30.26 -10.66 -35.81
C GLU A 269 31.53 -9.78 -35.76
N GLY A 270 31.61 -8.87 -34.78
CA GLY A 270 32.83 -8.16 -34.40
C GLY A 270 33.49 -8.83 -33.19
N GLN A 271 34.49 -9.67 -33.45
CA GLN A 271 35.42 -10.18 -32.44
C GLN A 271 36.38 -9.05 -32.05
N ASP A 272 36.18 -8.42 -30.89
CA ASP A 272 37.17 -7.53 -30.30
C ASP A 272 38.10 -8.34 -29.38
N GLU A 273 39.31 -8.59 -29.91
CA GLU A 273 40.49 -9.04 -29.21
C GLU A 273 40.83 -8.07 -28.07
N LEU A 274 40.63 -8.48 -26.82
CA LEU A 274 41.23 -7.82 -25.66
C LEU A 274 42.73 -8.15 -25.65
N GLN A 275 43.52 -7.20 -26.15
CA GLN A 275 44.97 -7.19 -25.96
C GLN A 275 45.30 -6.89 -24.49
N ASP A 276 45.99 -7.84 -23.88
CA ASP A 276 46.75 -7.68 -22.65
C ASP A 276 47.72 -6.49 -22.78
N ASN A 277 47.54 -5.47 -21.95
CA ASN A 277 48.59 -4.49 -21.66
C ASN A 277 49.07 -4.72 -20.24
N ASP A 278 50.02 -5.65 -20.12
CA ASP A 278 51.05 -5.62 -19.09
C ASP A 278 51.80 -4.29 -19.21
N ASN A 279 51.69 -3.43 -18.20
CA ASN A 279 52.64 -2.35 -18.02
C ASN A 279 53.13 -2.36 -16.58
N ASP A 280 54.33 -2.92 -16.44
CA ASP A 280 55.29 -2.68 -15.38
C ASP A 280 55.39 -1.19 -15.03
N ARG A 281 55.20 -0.86 -13.75
CA ARG A 281 56.02 0.15 -13.03
C ARG A 281 55.84 0.11 -11.53
#